data_AF-A0A6V8PI60-F1
#
_entry.id   AF-A0A6V8PI60-F1
#
_cell.length_a   1.000
_cell.length_b   1.000
_cell.length_c   1.000
_cell.angle_alpha   90.00
_cell.angle_beta   90.00
_cell.angle_gamma   90.00
#
_symmetry.space_group_name_H-M   'P 1'
#
loop_
_entity.id
_entity.type
_entity.pdbx_description
1 polymer ?
#
loop_
_entity_poly.entity_id
_entity_poly.type
_entity_poly.pdbx_seq_one_letter_code
_entity_poly.pdbx_strand_id
1 'polypeptide(L)'
;MVGDHGQRLLNHFAEGSEVGVEAIDPELVLVDPDTEEANLFRIAALLWSVPVSRGFGRRMRFLVRDRSNQKLIGLLALGSPVFNLSPRDNWIGWTVRDREERLVNVMDAFVIGAVPPYSQLIGGKLVAALIGSGEVSQHFERRYGLKRGIISGKLKRAKLVLVTTTSALGHSSLYNRLRLPGLIEFHRLGTTNGWGHFQVPDSIFNQMRRLLELGGHKYASGYRYGDGPNWRLRVAREALERIGLDGNVMRHGIRREVYGVPLTENWREYLLGEDDDAILERPTVKEIADACIERWLLPRSKRRPQFRAWKRGDTWRLITQAIEP
;
A
#
# COMPACT_ATOMS: atom_id res chain seq x y z
N MET A 1 -21.28 2.97 15.51
CA MET A 1 -20.06 2.11 15.39
C MET A 1 -18.85 2.69 16.11
N VAL A 2 -18.87 3.96 16.50
CA VAL A 2 -17.82 4.63 17.30
C VAL A 2 -18.33 4.78 18.74
N GLY A 3 -18.76 3.68 19.36
CA GLY A 3 -19.17 3.65 20.78
C GLY A 3 -17.97 3.36 21.69
N ASP A 4 -18.23 2.81 22.88
CA ASP A 4 -17.21 2.45 23.89
C ASP A 4 -16.02 1.63 23.34
N HIS A 5 -16.27 0.79 22.33
CA HIS A 5 -15.22 0.01 21.66
C HIS A 5 -14.19 0.89 20.92
N GLY A 6 -14.63 2.02 20.34
CA GLY A 6 -13.73 2.98 19.70
C GLY A 6 -12.86 3.74 20.70
N GLN A 7 -13.41 4.07 21.88
CA GLN A 7 -12.64 4.68 22.97
C GLN A 7 -11.59 3.73 23.54
N ARG A 8 -11.90 2.43 23.66
CA ARG A 8 -10.90 1.42 24.06
C ARG A 8 -9.72 1.38 23.07
N LEU A 9 -10.01 1.41 21.78
CA LEU A 9 -8.99 1.38 20.73
C LEU A 9 -8.13 2.66 20.71
N LEU A 10 -8.62 3.76 21.27
CA LEU A 10 -7.86 5.00 21.40
C LEU A 10 -6.60 4.82 22.28
N ASN A 11 -6.61 3.88 23.23
CA ASN A 11 -5.45 3.58 24.08
C ASN A 11 -4.23 3.05 23.30
N HIS A 12 -4.43 2.58 22.07
CA HIS A 12 -3.34 2.17 21.20
C HIS A 12 -2.63 3.34 20.52
N PHE A 13 -3.20 4.55 20.55
CA PHE A 13 -2.54 5.74 20.03
C PHE A 13 -1.73 6.42 21.13
N ALA A 14 -0.54 6.92 20.78
CA ALA A 14 0.33 7.58 21.74
C ALA A 14 -0.14 9.02 22.02
N GLU A 15 0.08 9.46 23.25
CA GLU A 15 0.30 10.87 23.55
C GLU A 15 1.73 11.26 23.21
N GLY A 16 1.93 12.55 22.92
CA GLY A 16 3.25 13.10 22.65
C GLY A 16 4.26 12.85 23.77
N SER A 17 3.80 12.85 25.02
CA SER A 17 4.63 12.59 26.20
C SER A 17 5.04 11.13 26.36
N GLU A 18 4.36 10.19 25.70
CA GLU A 18 4.69 8.75 25.74
C GLU A 18 5.76 8.37 24.70
N VAL A 19 6.13 9.29 23.80
CA VAL A 19 7.08 9.01 22.71
C VAL A 19 8.49 9.44 23.10
N GLY A 20 9.30 8.48 23.54
CA GLY A 20 10.74 8.61 23.67
C GLY A 20 11.43 8.35 22.34
N VAL A 21 11.78 9.40 21.59
CA VAL A 21 12.26 9.26 20.18
C VAL A 21 13.51 8.39 20.05
N GLU A 22 14.38 8.41 21.04
CA GLU A 22 15.63 7.61 21.09
C GLU A 22 15.37 6.14 21.43
N ALA A 23 14.22 5.85 22.05
CA ALA A 23 13.82 4.52 22.49
C ALA A 23 12.81 3.85 21.54
N ILE A 24 12.41 4.51 20.45
CA ILE A 24 11.46 3.95 19.48
C ILE A 24 11.98 2.60 18.99
N ASP A 25 11.20 1.55 19.19
CA ASP A 25 11.57 0.17 18.87
C ASP A 25 10.44 -0.50 18.08
N PRO A 26 10.41 -0.34 16.74
CA PRO A 26 9.30 -0.77 15.92
C PRO A 26 9.18 -2.30 15.83
N GLU A 27 7.97 -2.80 15.75
CA GLU A 27 7.66 -4.17 15.37
C GLU A 27 6.51 -4.23 14.36
N LEU A 28 6.52 -5.27 13.52
CA LEU A 28 5.48 -5.56 12.55
C LEU A 28 4.52 -6.60 13.12
N VAL A 29 3.32 -6.16 13.49
CA VAL A 29 2.24 -7.05 13.95
C VAL A 29 1.30 -7.34 12.78
N LEU A 30 1.22 -8.60 12.38
CA LEU A 30 0.34 -9.03 11.30
C LEU A 30 -1.14 -8.82 11.69
N VAL A 31 -1.93 -8.32 10.75
CA VAL A 31 -3.37 -8.10 10.93
C VAL A 31 -4.13 -9.23 10.27
N ASP A 32 -4.72 -10.09 11.09
CA ASP A 32 -5.63 -11.15 10.64
C ASP A 32 -7.09 -10.68 10.63
N PRO A 33 -7.97 -11.30 9.82
CA PRO A 33 -9.38 -10.98 9.82
C PRO A 33 -10.02 -11.18 11.19
N ASP A 34 -11.01 -10.36 11.52
CA ASP A 34 -11.85 -10.50 12.71
C ASP A 34 -11.12 -10.43 14.06
N THR A 35 -9.92 -9.79 14.10
CA THR A 35 -9.17 -9.52 15.33
C THR A 35 -9.26 -8.05 15.80
N GLU A 36 -8.78 -7.76 17.02
CA GLU A 36 -8.69 -6.39 17.52
C GLU A 36 -7.72 -5.54 16.67
N GLU A 37 -6.65 -6.14 16.16
CA GLU A 37 -5.72 -5.49 15.23
C GLU A 37 -6.41 -5.09 13.93
N ALA A 38 -7.37 -5.88 13.43
CA ALA A 38 -8.17 -5.51 12.27
C ALA A 38 -9.12 -4.34 12.58
N ASN A 39 -9.66 -4.26 13.80
CA ASN A 39 -10.44 -3.11 14.23
C ASN A 39 -9.57 -1.86 14.33
N LEU A 40 -8.39 -1.99 14.94
CA LEU A 40 -7.42 -0.90 15.07
C LEU A 40 -6.92 -0.41 13.72
N PHE A 41 -6.57 -1.32 12.80
CA PHE A 41 -6.17 -0.97 11.44
C PHE A 41 -7.27 -0.16 10.73
N ARG A 42 -8.54 -0.58 10.86
CA ARG A 42 -9.68 0.12 10.24
C ARG A 42 -9.87 1.52 10.83
N ILE A 43 -9.78 1.68 12.15
CA ILE A 43 -9.93 2.99 12.80
C ILE A 43 -8.74 3.91 12.46
N ALA A 44 -7.52 3.42 12.56
CA ALA A 44 -6.32 4.20 12.25
C ALA A 44 -6.28 4.63 10.77
N ALA A 45 -6.83 3.84 9.85
CA ALA A 45 -6.93 4.19 8.44
C ALA A 45 -7.87 5.39 8.18
N LEU A 46 -8.78 5.73 9.11
CA LEU A 46 -9.64 6.91 8.99
C LEU A 46 -8.85 8.23 9.13
N LEU A 47 -7.62 8.18 9.64
CA LEU A 47 -6.73 9.34 9.71
C LEU A 47 -6.16 9.76 8.35
N TRP A 48 -6.47 9.05 7.26
CA TRP A 48 -5.95 9.37 5.93
C TRP A 48 -7.03 9.87 4.98
N SER A 49 -6.63 10.78 4.10
CA SER A 49 -7.50 11.41 3.12
C SER A 49 -7.94 10.49 1.98
N VAL A 50 -7.28 9.33 1.79
CA VAL A 50 -7.64 8.37 0.74
C VAL A 50 -8.15 7.07 1.38
N PRO A 51 -9.39 6.65 1.10
CA PRO A 51 -9.97 5.45 1.69
C PRO A 51 -9.16 4.19 1.38
N VAL A 52 -9.00 3.33 2.38
CA VAL A 52 -8.33 2.04 2.21
C VAL A 52 -9.30 1.01 1.62
N SER A 53 -9.02 0.56 0.40
CA SER A 53 -9.83 -0.47 -0.24
C SER A 53 -9.72 -1.82 0.49
N ARG A 54 -10.84 -2.55 0.59
CA ARG A 54 -10.83 -3.95 1.07
C ARG A 54 -10.10 -4.86 0.08
N GLY A 55 -10.37 -4.68 -1.23
CA GLY A 55 -9.69 -5.32 -2.36
C GLY A 55 -9.72 -6.86 -2.38
N PHE A 56 -9.27 -7.45 -3.48
CA PHE A 56 -9.14 -8.91 -3.63
C PHE A 56 -7.67 -9.29 -3.93
N GLY A 57 -7.32 -10.56 -3.77
CA GLY A 57 -5.98 -11.09 -4.04
C GLY A 57 -5.07 -11.21 -2.82
N ARG A 58 -3.75 -11.19 -3.04
CA ARG A 58 -2.75 -11.23 -1.97
C ARG A 58 -2.87 -9.97 -1.13
N ARG A 59 -2.81 -10.12 0.20
CA ARG A 59 -2.92 -9.04 1.18
C ARG A 59 -2.10 -9.41 2.40
N MET A 60 -1.20 -8.51 2.77
CA MET A 60 -0.49 -8.49 4.04
C MET A 60 -0.73 -7.12 4.64
N ARG A 61 -1.27 -7.07 5.84
CA ARG A 61 -1.53 -5.85 6.59
C ARG A 61 -0.74 -5.96 7.88
N PHE A 62 -0.09 -4.88 8.24
CA PHE A 62 0.72 -4.78 9.45
C PHE A 62 0.32 -3.53 10.22
N LEU A 63 0.16 -3.68 11.52
CA LEU A 63 0.34 -2.58 12.45
C LEU A 63 1.84 -2.44 12.70
N VAL A 64 2.35 -1.22 12.59
CA VAL A 64 3.70 -0.90 13.07
C VAL A 64 3.55 -0.41 14.50
N ARG A 65 3.96 -1.20 15.49
CA ARG A 65 3.86 -0.85 16.92
C ARG A 65 5.24 -0.49 17.47
N ASP A 66 5.28 0.41 18.44
CA ASP A 66 6.48 0.73 19.19
C ASP A 66 6.52 -0.14 20.44
N ARG A 67 7.51 -1.02 20.58
CA ARG A 67 7.68 -1.88 21.76
C ARG A 67 7.96 -1.06 23.01
N SER A 68 8.57 0.12 22.90
CA SER A 68 8.96 0.94 24.06
C SER A 68 7.78 1.51 24.84
N ASN A 69 6.66 1.78 24.16
CA ASN A 69 5.46 2.36 24.77
C ASN A 69 4.16 1.61 24.42
N GLN A 70 4.26 0.53 23.65
CA GLN A 70 3.15 -0.32 23.20
C GLN A 70 2.11 0.40 22.34
N LYS A 71 2.46 1.55 21.75
CA LYS A 71 1.56 2.37 20.92
C LYS A 71 1.78 2.14 19.42
N LEU A 72 0.78 2.51 18.63
CA LEU A 72 0.79 2.43 17.19
C LEU A 72 1.65 3.54 16.60
N ILE A 73 2.71 3.16 15.87
CA ILE A 73 3.51 4.07 15.04
C ILE A 73 2.77 4.39 13.75
N GLY A 74 2.20 3.36 13.12
CA GLY A 74 1.61 3.49 11.81
C GLY A 74 1.11 2.17 11.24
N LEU A 75 0.82 2.20 9.96
CA LEU A 75 0.18 1.13 9.24
C LEU A 75 0.93 0.89 7.93
N LEU A 76 1.15 -0.38 7.63
CA LEU A 76 1.74 -0.83 6.37
C LEU A 76 0.84 -1.91 5.77
N ALA A 77 0.50 -1.81 4.49
CA ALA A 77 -0.14 -2.92 3.79
C ALA A 77 0.34 -3.10 2.36
N LEU A 78 0.62 -4.36 2.05
CA LEU A 78 1.03 -4.85 0.75
C LEU A 78 -0.11 -5.65 0.12
N GLY A 79 -0.37 -5.44 -1.16
CA GLY A 79 -1.42 -6.10 -1.92
C GLY A 79 -0.93 -6.68 -3.22
N SER A 80 -1.77 -7.50 -3.87
CA SER A 80 -1.58 -7.84 -5.27
C SER A 80 -1.35 -6.56 -6.09
N PRO A 81 -0.32 -6.54 -6.96
CA PRO A 81 0.04 -5.34 -7.67
C PRO A 81 -0.98 -5.00 -8.75
N VAL A 82 -1.07 -3.71 -9.09
CA VAL A 82 -1.80 -3.26 -10.28
C VAL A 82 -1.25 -3.99 -11.49
N PHE A 83 -2.12 -4.71 -12.20
CA PHE A 83 -1.70 -5.52 -13.33
C PHE A 83 -1.08 -4.62 -14.41
N ASN A 84 -1.83 -3.66 -14.96
CA ASN A 84 -1.29 -2.74 -15.97
C ASN A 84 -0.65 -1.49 -15.34
N LEU A 85 0.67 -1.51 -15.15
CA LEU A 85 1.43 -0.39 -14.62
C LEU A 85 2.65 -0.10 -15.49
N SER A 86 2.45 0.66 -16.57
CA SER A 86 3.50 0.91 -17.58
C SER A 86 4.82 1.45 -17.02
N PRO A 87 4.85 2.37 -16.03
CA PRO A 87 6.13 2.82 -15.47
C PRO A 87 6.96 1.70 -14.86
N ARG A 88 6.32 0.73 -14.19
CA ARG A 88 7.00 -0.47 -13.66
C ARG A 88 7.48 -1.36 -14.80
N ASP A 89 6.58 -1.71 -15.71
CA ASP A 89 6.87 -2.67 -16.77
C ASP A 89 8.03 -2.16 -17.65
N ASN A 90 8.03 -0.88 -18.02
CA ASN A 90 9.10 -0.25 -18.79
C ASN A 90 10.43 -0.18 -18.02
N TRP A 91 10.38 0.08 -16.71
CA TRP A 91 11.60 0.18 -15.89
C TRP A 91 12.29 -1.17 -15.72
N ILE A 92 11.51 -2.24 -15.53
CA ILE A 92 12.05 -3.61 -15.46
C ILE A 92 12.55 -4.04 -16.86
N GLY A 93 11.75 -3.78 -17.90
CA GLY A 93 11.96 -4.29 -19.26
C GLY A 93 10.95 -5.38 -19.66
N TRP A 94 9.76 -5.38 -19.05
CA TRP A 94 8.74 -6.41 -19.26
C TRP A 94 7.88 -6.17 -20.50
N THR A 95 7.67 -7.25 -21.25
CA THR A 95 6.55 -7.40 -22.17
C THR A 95 5.28 -7.81 -21.42
N VAL A 96 4.15 -7.90 -22.15
CA VAL A 96 2.89 -8.40 -21.60
C VAL A 96 3.03 -9.84 -21.08
N ARG A 97 3.77 -10.69 -21.79
CA ARG A 97 4.01 -12.09 -21.41
C ARG A 97 4.85 -12.18 -20.14
N ASP A 98 5.95 -11.43 -20.08
CA ASP A 98 6.82 -11.39 -18.90
C ASP A 98 6.04 -11.00 -17.64
N ARG A 99 5.19 -9.99 -17.78
CA ARG A 99 4.33 -9.54 -16.68
C ARG A 99 3.37 -10.64 -16.23
N GLU A 100 2.67 -11.32 -17.14
CA GLU A 100 1.73 -12.39 -16.78
C GLU A 100 2.42 -13.52 -15.99
N GLU A 101 3.67 -13.80 -16.33
CA GLU A 101 4.45 -14.86 -15.70
C GLU A 101 5.04 -14.44 -14.35
N ARG A 102 5.62 -13.23 -14.26
CA ARG A 102 6.51 -12.81 -13.17
C ARG A 102 5.92 -11.80 -12.18
N LEU A 103 4.71 -11.27 -12.44
CA LEU A 103 4.02 -10.34 -11.51
C LEU A 103 3.72 -10.97 -10.13
N VAL A 104 3.74 -12.30 -10.05
CA VAL A 104 3.72 -13.07 -8.79
C VAL A 104 4.86 -12.67 -7.83
N ASN A 105 5.97 -12.15 -8.32
CA ASN A 105 7.11 -11.74 -7.48
C ASN A 105 7.06 -10.27 -7.03
N VAL A 106 5.94 -9.58 -7.33
CA VAL A 106 5.75 -8.15 -7.05
C VAL A 106 4.54 -7.95 -6.14
N MET A 107 4.61 -6.99 -5.22
CA MET A 107 3.44 -6.48 -4.48
C MET A 107 3.34 -4.97 -4.55
N ASP A 108 2.15 -4.42 -4.36
CA ASP A 108 1.96 -2.98 -4.22
C ASP A 108 1.75 -2.61 -2.76
N ALA A 109 2.55 -1.67 -2.25
CA ALA A 109 2.25 -1.01 -0.99
C ALA A 109 1.15 0.03 -1.23
N PHE A 110 -0.07 -0.32 -0.79
CA PHE A 110 -1.27 0.49 -0.98
C PHE A 110 -1.68 1.26 0.28
N VAL A 111 -1.01 0.98 1.40
CA VAL A 111 -1.14 1.68 2.66
C VAL A 111 0.26 1.84 3.26
N ILE A 112 0.69 3.09 3.44
CA ILE A 112 1.94 3.45 4.10
C ILE A 112 1.68 4.77 4.82
N GLY A 113 1.74 4.76 6.14
CA GLY A 113 1.62 6.00 6.90
C GLY A 113 1.84 5.82 8.39
N ALA A 114 2.38 6.85 9.01
CA ALA A 114 2.41 6.95 10.47
C ALA A 114 1.15 7.65 10.97
N VAL A 115 0.71 7.29 12.17
CA VAL A 115 -0.36 7.98 12.90
C VAL A 115 0.26 9.06 13.81
N PRO A 116 -0.50 10.10 14.18
CA PRO A 116 -0.02 11.06 15.18
C PRO A 116 0.25 10.38 16.53
N PRO A 117 1.26 10.84 17.30
CA PRO A 117 2.18 11.94 17.00
C PRO A 117 3.37 11.54 16.12
N TYR A 118 3.59 10.25 15.84
CA TYR A 118 4.71 9.77 15.02
C TYR A 118 4.75 10.38 13.62
N SER A 119 3.59 10.69 13.04
CA SER A 119 3.50 11.40 11.75
C SER A 119 4.19 12.78 11.79
N GLN A 120 4.15 13.48 12.92
CA GLN A 120 4.82 14.78 13.10
C GLN A 120 6.36 14.65 13.16
N LEU A 121 6.84 13.46 13.56
CA LEU A 121 8.25 13.06 13.59
C LEU A 121 8.76 12.51 12.26
N ILE A 122 7.97 12.61 11.17
CA ILE A 122 8.30 11.98 9.87
C ILE A 122 8.34 10.44 10.01
N GLY A 123 7.60 9.88 10.97
CA GLY A 123 7.48 8.43 11.17
C GLY A 123 6.92 7.68 9.95
N GLY A 124 6.26 8.38 9.02
CA GLY A 124 5.86 7.78 7.75
C GLY A 124 7.04 7.21 6.97
N LYS A 125 8.23 7.84 7.04
CA LYS A 125 9.43 7.33 6.37
C LYS A 125 9.95 6.05 7.02
N LEU A 126 9.87 5.97 8.35
CA LEU A 126 10.16 4.74 9.07
C LEU A 126 9.23 3.62 8.60
N VAL A 127 7.91 3.84 8.63
CA VAL A 127 6.92 2.85 8.16
C VAL A 127 7.16 2.42 6.71
N ALA A 128 7.50 3.36 5.83
CA ALA A 128 7.85 3.07 4.44
C ALA A 128 9.15 2.26 4.32
N ALA A 129 10.17 2.58 5.12
CA ALA A 129 11.45 1.89 5.12
C ALA A 129 11.33 0.44 5.62
N LEU A 130 10.41 0.15 6.54
CA LEU A 130 10.17 -1.21 7.05
C LEU A 130 9.68 -2.19 5.97
N ILE A 131 9.25 -1.72 4.80
CA ILE A 131 8.99 -2.57 3.62
C ILE A 131 10.23 -3.41 3.27
N GLY A 132 11.43 -2.85 3.47
CA GLY A 132 12.69 -3.50 3.15
C GLY A 132 13.17 -4.52 4.17
N SER A 133 12.40 -4.79 5.22
CA SER A 133 12.82 -5.68 6.30
C SER A 133 12.73 -7.16 5.92
N GLY A 134 13.60 -7.98 6.50
CA GLY A 134 13.56 -9.44 6.35
C GLY A 134 12.24 -10.03 6.84
N GLU A 135 11.65 -9.44 7.88
CA GLU A 135 10.37 -9.81 8.44
C GLU A 135 9.26 -9.73 7.38
N VAL A 136 9.22 -8.68 6.55
CA VAL A 136 8.25 -8.56 5.45
C VAL A 136 8.44 -9.68 4.42
N SER A 137 9.68 -9.91 3.97
CA SER A 137 10.01 -10.96 3.01
C SER A 137 9.66 -12.36 3.52
N GLN A 138 10.01 -12.66 4.78
CA GLN A 138 9.72 -13.94 5.43
C GLN A 138 8.21 -14.15 5.60
N HIS A 139 7.45 -13.10 5.95
CA HIS A 139 5.97 -13.21 6.01
C HIS A 139 5.37 -13.48 4.64
N PHE A 140 5.90 -12.85 3.59
CA PHE A 140 5.45 -13.11 2.22
C PHE A 140 5.72 -14.57 1.83
N GLU A 141 6.94 -15.05 2.07
CA GLU A 141 7.34 -16.41 1.72
C GLU A 141 6.50 -17.45 2.47
N ARG A 142 6.29 -17.29 3.78
CA ARG A 142 5.39 -18.16 4.56
C ARG A 142 3.98 -18.21 4.00
N ARG A 143 3.43 -17.07 3.53
CA ARG A 143 2.04 -16.97 3.08
C ARG A 143 1.84 -17.30 1.60
N TYR A 144 2.85 -17.11 0.77
CA TYR A 144 2.73 -17.14 -0.70
C TYR A 144 3.84 -17.91 -1.42
N GLY A 145 4.94 -18.28 -0.73
CA GLY A 145 6.14 -18.86 -1.34
C GLY A 145 5.89 -20.17 -2.07
N LEU A 146 4.97 -21.01 -1.59
CA LEU A 146 4.60 -22.27 -2.23
C LEU A 146 3.09 -22.31 -2.49
N LYS A 147 2.65 -21.67 -3.57
CA LYS A 147 1.24 -21.72 -3.98
C LYS A 147 1.05 -22.19 -5.42
N ARG A 148 0.10 -23.10 -5.59
CA ARG A 148 -0.39 -23.51 -6.90
C ARG A 148 -1.26 -22.40 -7.47
N GLY A 149 -0.93 -21.90 -8.66
CA GLY A 149 -1.73 -20.88 -9.33
C GLY A 149 -3.12 -21.42 -9.68
N ILE A 150 -4.18 -20.72 -9.29
CA ILE A 150 -5.57 -21.16 -9.52
C ILE A 150 -5.87 -21.33 -11.02
N ILE A 151 -5.36 -20.41 -11.85
CA ILE A 151 -5.58 -20.41 -13.30
C ILE A 151 -4.57 -21.32 -14.01
N SER A 152 -3.29 -21.23 -13.63
CA SER A 152 -2.21 -21.92 -14.34
C SER A 152 -2.00 -23.37 -13.92
N GLY A 153 -2.53 -23.81 -12.77
CA GLY A 153 -2.31 -25.15 -12.20
C GLY A 153 -0.87 -25.46 -11.77
N LYS A 154 0.10 -24.64 -12.18
CA LYS A 154 1.54 -24.74 -11.87
C LYS A 154 1.85 -24.30 -10.43
N LEU A 155 2.80 -25.00 -9.80
CA LEU A 155 3.42 -24.58 -8.54
C LEU A 155 4.27 -23.33 -8.84
N LYS A 156 3.91 -22.17 -8.29
CA LYS A 156 4.71 -20.97 -8.41
C LYS A 156 5.51 -20.79 -7.12
N ARG A 157 6.84 -20.80 -7.23
CA ARG A 157 7.74 -20.41 -6.15
C ARG A 157 7.83 -18.89 -6.11
N ALA A 158 6.92 -18.26 -5.38
CA ALA A 158 6.84 -16.80 -5.35
C ALA A 158 7.88 -16.25 -4.37
N LYS A 159 8.73 -15.32 -4.82
CA LYS A 159 9.63 -14.54 -3.95
C LYS A 159 9.22 -13.07 -3.98
N LEU A 160 9.25 -12.38 -2.84
CA LEU A 160 8.97 -10.94 -2.82
C LEU A 160 10.21 -10.18 -3.27
N VAL A 161 10.28 -9.83 -4.54
CA VAL A 161 11.47 -9.24 -5.16
C VAL A 161 11.34 -7.74 -5.35
N LEU A 162 10.12 -7.27 -5.62
CA LEU A 162 9.85 -5.85 -5.84
C LEU A 162 8.57 -5.46 -5.12
N VAL A 163 8.63 -4.36 -4.39
CA VAL A 163 7.43 -3.65 -3.94
C VAL A 163 7.29 -2.38 -4.77
N THR A 164 6.10 -2.13 -5.32
CA THR A 164 5.79 -0.83 -5.93
C THR A 164 4.84 -0.02 -5.08
N THR A 165 4.87 1.29 -5.20
CA THR A 165 3.85 2.15 -4.59
C THR A 165 3.54 3.33 -5.48
N THR A 166 2.35 3.89 -5.31
CA THR A 166 1.93 5.09 -6.02
C THR A 166 1.58 6.18 -5.02
N SER A 167 2.04 7.39 -5.30
CA SER A 167 1.67 8.56 -4.52
C SER A 167 0.16 8.80 -4.52
N ALA A 168 -0.42 9.31 -3.43
CA ALA A 168 -1.84 9.66 -3.39
C ALA A 168 -2.21 10.80 -4.36
N LEU A 169 -1.44 11.91 -4.36
CA LEU A 169 -1.79 13.18 -5.03
C LEU A 169 -0.65 13.76 -5.89
N GLY A 170 0.26 12.92 -6.43
CA GLY A 170 1.36 13.38 -7.28
C GLY A 170 2.73 13.31 -6.60
N HIS A 171 3.50 14.38 -6.53
CA HIS A 171 4.86 14.30 -5.98
C HIS A 171 4.84 13.96 -4.48
N SER A 172 5.52 12.89 -4.06
CA SER A 172 5.50 12.43 -2.66
C SER A 172 6.80 12.78 -1.94
N SER A 173 6.74 13.69 -0.97
CA SER A 173 7.90 14.01 -0.10
C SER A 173 8.33 12.83 0.78
N LEU A 174 7.44 11.86 0.97
CA LEU A 174 7.70 10.63 1.71
C LEU A 174 8.71 9.75 0.97
N TYR A 175 8.49 9.51 -0.33
CA TYR A 175 9.27 8.54 -1.13
C TYR A 175 10.46 9.17 -1.84
N ASN A 176 10.34 10.40 -2.37
CA ASN A 176 11.34 11.04 -3.23
C ASN A 176 12.74 11.25 -2.60
N ARG A 177 12.92 10.96 -1.31
CA ARG A 177 14.20 11.04 -0.59
C ARG A 177 14.32 9.94 0.46
N LEU A 178 13.65 8.80 0.24
CA LEU A 178 13.79 7.64 1.10
C LEU A 178 14.89 6.75 0.54
N ARG A 179 16.11 7.03 1.02
CA ARG A 179 17.31 6.29 0.70
C ARG A 179 18.13 6.08 1.96
N LEU A 180 18.25 4.83 2.37
CA LEU A 180 19.12 4.34 3.42
C LEU A 180 20.09 3.36 2.75
N PRO A 181 21.30 3.81 2.37
CA PRO A 181 22.27 2.97 1.66
C PRO A 181 22.50 1.64 2.36
N GLY A 182 22.52 0.54 1.61
CA GLY A 182 22.66 -0.82 2.14
C GLY A 182 21.39 -1.39 2.80
N LEU A 183 20.37 -0.56 3.06
CA LEU A 183 19.14 -1.02 3.72
C LEU A 183 17.94 -0.96 2.78
N ILE A 184 17.59 0.22 2.26
CA ILE A 184 16.43 0.38 1.38
C ILE A 184 16.51 1.67 0.54
N GLU A 185 16.12 1.58 -0.72
CA GLU A 185 16.03 2.71 -1.64
C GLU A 185 14.73 2.67 -2.45
N PHE A 186 14.07 3.84 -2.55
CA PHE A 186 12.89 4.02 -3.38
C PHE A 186 13.31 4.65 -4.70
N HIS A 187 13.12 3.92 -5.80
CA HIS A 187 13.43 4.37 -7.14
C HIS A 187 12.18 4.98 -7.79
N ARG A 188 12.28 6.20 -8.29
CA ARG A 188 11.20 6.83 -9.06
C ARG A 188 11.14 6.20 -10.46
N LEU A 189 10.00 5.59 -10.80
CA LEU A 189 9.82 4.85 -12.05
C LEU A 189 9.11 5.68 -13.14
N GLY A 190 8.47 6.79 -12.76
CA GLY A 190 7.72 7.65 -13.66
C GLY A 190 6.36 8.03 -13.09
N THR A 191 5.41 8.35 -13.97
CA THR A 191 4.07 8.79 -13.59
C THR A 191 2.97 8.01 -14.30
N THR A 192 1.83 7.82 -13.64
CA THR A 192 0.62 7.28 -14.27
C THR A 192 -0.02 8.31 -15.22
N ASN A 193 -0.85 7.82 -16.15
CA ASN A 193 -1.54 8.65 -17.15
C ASN A 193 -2.92 9.19 -16.70
N GLY A 194 -3.33 8.87 -15.45
CA GLY A 194 -4.59 9.35 -14.87
C GLY A 194 -5.85 8.73 -15.46
N TRP A 195 -5.86 7.41 -15.65
CA TRP A 195 -7.07 6.65 -16.01
C TRP A 195 -7.68 6.02 -14.76
N GLY A 196 -8.99 6.17 -14.59
CA GLY A 196 -9.67 5.67 -13.40
C GLY A 196 -11.18 5.91 -13.45
N HIS A 197 -11.88 5.35 -12.46
CA HIS A 197 -13.34 5.39 -12.36
C HIS A 197 -13.84 5.96 -11.03
N PHE A 198 -12.98 6.67 -10.28
CA PHE A 198 -13.37 7.23 -8.98
C PHE A 198 -14.43 8.34 -9.11
N GLN A 199 -14.50 8.98 -10.26
CA GLN A 199 -15.49 10.00 -10.61
C GLN A 199 -16.86 9.40 -10.96
N VAL A 200 -16.99 8.07 -11.03
CA VAL A 200 -18.25 7.37 -11.37
C VAL A 200 -18.83 6.76 -10.09
N PRO A 201 -19.88 7.37 -9.50
CA PRO A 201 -20.58 6.80 -8.35
C PRO A 201 -21.15 5.41 -8.64
N ASP A 202 -21.32 4.59 -7.60
CA ASP A 202 -21.86 3.23 -7.77
C ASP A 202 -23.27 3.21 -8.38
N SER A 203 -24.10 4.20 -8.07
CA SER A 203 -25.43 4.34 -8.68
C SER A 203 -25.38 4.49 -10.21
N ILE A 204 -24.49 5.36 -10.69
CA ILE A 204 -24.27 5.57 -12.13
C ILE A 204 -23.60 4.36 -12.77
N PHE A 205 -22.60 3.77 -12.10
CA PHE A 205 -21.95 2.56 -12.59
C PHE A 205 -22.94 1.39 -12.77
N ASN A 206 -23.88 1.23 -11.85
CA ASN A 206 -24.91 0.20 -11.95
C ASN A 206 -25.86 0.44 -13.14
N GLN A 207 -26.19 1.69 -13.46
CA GLN A 207 -26.96 2.02 -14.67
C GLN A 207 -26.16 1.72 -15.94
N MET A 208 -24.88 2.09 -15.99
CA MET A 208 -23.97 1.72 -17.09
C MET A 208 -23.92 0.21 -17.31
N ARG A 209 -23.78 -0.57 -16.22
CA ARG A 209 -23.80 -2.04 -16.29
C ARG A 209 -25.14 -2.56 -16.80
N ARG A 210 -26.26 -2.01 -16.34
CA ARG A 210 -27.60 -2.40 -16.78
C ARG A 210 -27.82 -2.13 -18.26
N LEU A 211 -27.34 -1.01 -18.79
CA LEU A 211 -27.36 -0.73 -20.22
C LEU A 211 -26.65 -1.82 -21.02
N LEU A 212 -25.46 -2.23 -20.58
CA LEU A 212 -24.70 -3.31 -21.21
C LEU A 212 -25.41 -4.66 -21.11
N GLU A 213 -26.06 -4.93 -19.98
CA GLU A 213 -26.84 -6.15 -19.75
C GLU A 213 -28.04 -6.25 -20.70
N LEU A 214 -28.81 -5.17 -20.85
CA LEU A 214 -29.94 -5.10 -21.80
C LEU A 214 -29.49 -5.30 -23.25
N GLY A 215 -28.28 -4.87 -23.59
CA GLY A 215 -27.67 -5.08 -24.90
C GLY A 215 -26.92 -6.41 -25.05
N GLY A 216 -27.02 -7.34 -24.10
CA GLY A 216 -26.37 -8.65 -24.16
C GLY A 216 -24.84 -8.61 -24.13
N HIS A 217 -24.22 -7.53 -23.67
CA HIS A 217 -22.78 -7.35 -23.76
C HIS A 217 -22.02 -8.13 -22.67
N LYS A 218 -20.96 -8.85 -23.08
CA LYS A 218 -20.17 -9.73 -22.18
C LYS A 218 -19.59 -9.05 -20.94
N TYR A 219 -19.33 -7.74 -20.99
CA TYR A 219 -18.81 -7.03 -19.82
C TYR A 219 -19.84 -6.85 -18.70
N ALA A 220 -21.14 -6.97 -18.95
CA ALA A 220 -22.15 -6.83 -17.89
C ALA A 220 -21.99 -7.88 -16.77
N SER A 221 -21.54 -9.09 -17.14
CA SER A 221 -21.34 -10.23 -16.25
C SER A 221 -19.87 -10.65 -16.08
N GLY A 222 -18.94 -10.02 -16.80
CA GLY A 222 -17.51 -10.32 -16.79
C GLY A 222 -16.71 -9.80 -15.58
N TYR A 223 -17.22 -10.00 -14.36
CA TYR A 223 -16.59 -9.57 -13.10
C TYR A 223 -15.98 -10.72 -12.29
N ARG A 224 -15.95 -11.94 -12.83
CA ARG A 224 -15.41 -13.11 -12.14
C ARG A 224 -13.88 -13.10 -12.19
N TYR A 225 -13.28 -13.81 -11.24
CA TYR A 225 -11.84 -14.00 -11.23
C TYR A 225 -11.40 -14.72 -12.52
N GLY A 226 -10.53 -14.08 -13.31
CA GLY A 226 -10.11 -14.56 -14.63
C GLY A 226 -10.63 -13.72 -15.81
N ASP A 227 -11.66 -12.88 -15.63
CA ASP A 227 -12.26 -12.08 -16.71
C ASP A 227 -11.42 -10.83 -17.10
N GLY A 228 -10.17 -10.76 -16.65
CA GLY A 228 -9.22 -9.70 -16.95
C GLY A 228 -9.34 -8.44 -16.07
N PRO A 229 -8.25 -7.67 -15.92
CA PRO A 229 -8.15 -6.54 -14.98
C PRO A 229 -8.94 -5.30 -15.44
N ASN A 230 -9.34 -4.43 -14.50
CA ASN A 230 -10.05 -3.17 -14.78
C ASN A 230 -11.49 -3.33 -15.31
N TRP A 231 -12.23 -4.35 -14.86
CA TRP A 231 -13.62 -4.60 -15.29
C TRP A 231 -14.51 -3.35 -15.23
N ARG A 232 -14.50 -2.60 -14.11
CA ARG A 232 -15.32 -1.37 -13.97
C ARG A 232 -14.98 -0.32 -15.04
N LEU A 233 -13.70 -0.17 -15.39
CA LEU A 233 -13.28 0.76 -16.43
C LEU A 233 -13.74 0.31 -17.81
N ARG A 234 -13.69 -1.00 -18.11
CA ARG A 234 -14.18 -1.57 -19.37
C ARG A 234 -15.70 -1.39 -19.52
N VAL A 235 -16.46 -1.66 -18.46
CA VAL A 235 -17.92 -1.44 -18.41
C VAL A 235 -18.24 0.04 -18.66
N ALA A 236 -17.57 0.95 -17.95
CA ALA A 236 -17.84 2.37 -18.08
C ALA A 236 -17.52 2.90 -19.48
N ARG A 237 -16.38 2.53 -20.07
CA ARG A 237 -16.00 2.95 -21.43
C ARG A 237 -16.99 2.47 -22.49
N GLU A 238 -17.31 1.17 -22.46
CA GLU A 238 -18.28 0.58 -23.39
C GLU A 238 -19.68 1.21 -23.24
N ALA A 239 -20.12 1.48 -22.00
CA ALA A 239 -21.39 2.14 -21.76
C ALA A 239 -21.42 3.58 -22.30
N LEU A 240 -20.33 4.35 -22.14
CA LEU A 240 -20.18 5.69 -22.69
C LEU A 240 -20.24 5.69 -24.22
N GLU A 241 -19.50 4.78 -24.85
CA GLU A 241 -19.48 4.63 -26.32
C GLU A 241 -20.89 4.34 -26.87
N ARG A 242 -21.69 3.50 -26.19
CA ARG A 242 -23.07 3.19 -26.60
C ARG A 242 -24.04 4.36 -26.53
N ILE A 243 -23.78 5.34 -25.67
CA ILE A 243 -24.61 6.55 -25.56
C ILE A 243 -24.01 7.74 -26.33
N GLY A 244 -23.01 7.48 -27.18
CA GLY A 244 -22.38 8.49 -28.03
C GLY A 244 -21.44 9.45 -27.29
N LEU A 245 -20.98 9.08 -26.09
CA LEU A 245 -20.01 9.87 -25.32
C LEU A 245 -18.59 9.31 -25.50
N ASP A 246 -17.60 10.22 -25.46
CA ASP A 246 -16.20 9.84 -25.53
C ASP A 246 -15.75 9.09 -24.26
N GLY A 247 -15.23 7.87 -24.42
CA GLY A 247 -14.64 7.07 -23.34
C GLY A 247 -13.43 7.74 -22.66
N ASN A 248 -12.84 8.79 -23.26
CA ASN A 248 -11.78 9.61 -22.65
C ASN A 248 -12.25 10.38 -21.41
N VAL A 249 -13.56 10.48 -21.15
CA VAL A 249 -14.11 10.99 -19.88
C VAL A 249 -13.56 10.20 -18.67
N MET A 250 -13.10 8.96 -18.90
CA MET A 250 -12.45 8.14 -17.86
C MET A 250 -11.01 8.55 -17.56
N ARG A 251 -10.41 9.47 -18.34
CA ARG A 251 -9.08 10.02 -18.11
C ARG A 251 -9.18 11.28 -17.26
N HIS A 252 -9.21 11.10 -15.94
CA HIS A 252 -9.28 12.18 -14.95
C HIS A 252 -8.01 13.04 -14.84
N GLY A 253 -6.91 12.68 -15.53
CA GLY A 253 -5.70 13.51 -15.63
C GLY A 253 -4.80 13.58 -14.39
N ILE A 254 -5.29 13.16 -13.21
CA ILE A 254 -4.48 13.05 -11.98
C ILE A 254 -3.34 12.04 -12.20
N ARG A 255 -2.13 12.57 -12.38
CA ARG A 255 -0.90 11.78 -12.52
C ARG A 255 -0.32 11.49 -11.15
N ARG A 256 -0.01 10.22 -10.89
CA ARG A 256 0.61 9.77 -9.64
C ARG A 256 2.02 9.28 -9.93
N GLU A 257 2.97 9.66 -9.08
CA GLU A 257 4.32 9.12 -9.16
C GLU A 257 4.32 7.65 -8.75
N VAL A 258 5.07 6.85 -9.49
CA VAL A 258 5.28 5.42 -9.24
C VAL A 258 6.68 5.23 -8.71
N TYR A 259 6.81 4.46 -7.65
CA TYR A 259 8.10 4.08 -7.06
C TYR A 259 8.25 2.57 -7.02
N GLY A 260 9.47 2.10 -7.22
CA GLY A 260 9.89 0.72 -7.05
C GLY A 260 10.87 0.60 -5.89
N VAL A 261 10.74 -0.47 -5.13
CA VAL A 261 11.58 -0.83 -4.00
C VAL A 261 12.09 -2.25 -4.22
N PRO A 262 13.26 -2.40 -4.85
CA PRO A 262 13.94 -3.69 -4.94
C PRO A 262 14.22 -4.26 -3.55
N LEU A 263 13.93 -5.54 -3.37
CA LEU A 263 14.21 -6.26 -2.13
C LEU A 263 15.34 -7.29 -2.29
N THR A 264 15.78 -7.59 -3.50
CA THR A 264 16.92 -8.49 -3.72
C THR A 264 18.01 -7.79 -4.50
N GLU A 265 19.26 -8.24 -4.36
CA GLU A 265 20.39 -7.63 -5.08
C GLU A 265 20.24 -7.84 -6.59
N ASN A 266 19.99 -9.08 -7.01
CA ASN A 266 19.74 -9.50 -8.39
C ASN A 266 18.27 -9.34 -8.81
N TRP A 267 17.56 -8.33 -8.26
CA TRP A 267 16.12 -8.17 -8.49
C TRP A 267 15.78 -8.05 -9.98
N ARG A 268 16.67 -7.45 -10.77
CA ARG A 268 16.39 -7.17 -12.18
C ARG A 268 16.56 -8.44 -13.01
N GLU A 269 17.70 -9.10 -12.86
CA GLU A 269 18.09 -10.34 -13.50
C GLU A 269 17.04 -11.42 -13.20
N TYR A 270 16.63 -11.55 -11.93
CA TYR A 270 15.56 -12.47 -11.52
C TYR A 270 14.20 -12.12 -12.13
N LEU A 271 13.80 -10.83 -12.15
CA LEU A 271 12.55 -10.43 -12.78
C LEU A 271 12.60 -10.48 -14.31
N LEU A 272 13.78 -10.52 -14.93
CA LEU A 272 13.94 -10.78 -16.37
C LEU A 272 14.00 -12.29 -16.68
N GLY A 273 14.15 -13.13 -15.65
CA GLY A 273 14.32 -14.58 -15.79
C GLY A 273 15.72 -14.98 -16.26
N GLU A 274 16.70 -14.10 -16.05
CA GLU A 274 18.13 -14.36 -16.27
C GLU A 274 18.71 -15.16 -15.11
N ASP A 275 18.21 -14.93 -13.89
CA ASP A 275 18.52 -15.70 -12.69
C ASP A 275 17.33 -16.55 -12.24
N ASP A 276 17.61 -17.81 -11.87
CA ASP A 276 16.59 -18.77 -11.41
C ASP A 276 16.18 -18.57 -9.95
N ASP A 277 17.01 -17.87 -9.15
CA ASP A 277 16.75 -17.63 -7.74
C ASP A 277 17.06 -16.21 -7.29
N ALA A 278 16.20 -15.67 -6.41
CA ALA A 278 16.38 -14.30 -5.90
C ALA A 278 17.18 -14.32 -4.59
N ILE A 279 18.21 -13.46 -4.52
CA ILE A 279 19.13 -13.32 -3.38
C ILE A 279 18.45 -12.43 -2.32
N LEU A 280 17.80 -13.07 -1.34
CA LEU A 280 17.01 -12.45 -0.29
C LEU A 280 17.83 -12.30 1.01
N GLU A 281 18.78 -11.38 1.02
CA GLU A 281 19.43 -10.92 2.24
C GLU A 281 18.88 -9.55 2.61
N ARG A 282 18.14 -9.49 3.72
CA ARG A 282 17.44 -8.27 4.15
C ARG A 282 17.81 -7.91 5.59
N PRO A 283 17.98 -6.62 5.88
CA PRO A 283 18.14 -6.16 7.26
C PRO A 283 16.85 -6.42 8.07
N THR A 284 17.02 -6.54 9.37
CA THR A 284 15.93 -6.62 10.34
C THR A 284 15.15 -5.31 10.43
N VAL A 285 13.93 -5.36 11.00
CA VAL A 285 13.16 -4.17 11.37
C VAL A 285 14.00 -3.24 12.26
N LYS A 286 14.78 -3.80 13.19
CA LYS A 286 15.63 -3.03 14.11
C LYS A 286 16.70 -2.24 13.38
N GLU A 287 17.46 -2.85 12.48
CA GLU A 287 18.53 -2.17 11.74
C GLU A 287 17.98 -1.02 10.89
N ILE A 288 16.85 -1.25 10.21
CA ILE A 288 16.16 -0.19 9.47
C ILE A 288 15.67 0.92 10.40
N ALA A 289 15.10 0.56 11.55
CA ALA A 289 14.57 1.51 12.51
C ALA A 289 15.65 2.41 13.09
N ASP A 290 16.77 1.85 13.54
CA ASP A 290 17.91 2.59 14.10
C ASP A 290 18.41 3.64 13.08
N ALA A 291 18.59 3.24 11.82
CA ALA A 291 18.99 4.15 10.74
C ALA A 291 17.96 5.24 10.45
N CYS A 292 16.66 4.94 10.52
CA CYS A 292 15.59 5.92 10.37
C CYS A 292 15.54 6.93 11.53
N ILE A 293 15.73 6.43 12.75
CA ILE A 293 15.68 7.22 13.99
C ILE A 293 16.80 8.26 13.96
N GLU A 294 18.03 7.83 13.70
CA GLU A 294 19.20 8.70 13.59
C GLU A 294 19.04 9.71 12.46
N ARG A 295 18.66 9.25 11.27
CA ARG A 295 18.62 10.11 10.07
C ARG A 295 17.48 11.12 10.08
N TRP A 296 16.30 10.74 10.62
CA TRP A 296 15.08 11.52 10.43
C TRP A 296 14.38 11.88 11.73
N LEU A 297 14.06 10.92 12.60
CA LEU A 297 13.18 11.18 13.73
C LEU A 297 13.88 12.02 14.81
N LEU A 298 15.14 11.74 15.15
CA LEU A 298 15.91 12.52 16.13
C LEU A 298 16.16 13.97 15.69
N PRO A 299 16.65 14.26 14.46
CA PRO A 299 16.78 15.63 14.01
C PRO A 299 15.43 16.35 13.89
N ARG A 300 14.34 15.62 13.60
CA ARG A 300 13.00 16.20 13.53
C ARG A 300 12.46 16.56 14.92
N SER A 301 12.64 15.70 15.91
CA SER A 301 12.16 15.93 17.28
C SER A 301 12.82 17.16 17.91
N LYS A 302 14.12 17.36 17.67
CA LYS A 302 14.87 18.55 18.11
C LYS A 302 14.38 19.83 17.43
N ARG A 303 14.15 19.80 16.11
CA ARG A 303 13.70 20.98 15.35
C ARG A 303 12.22 21.31 15.55
N ARG A 304 11.38 20.31 15.85
CA ARG A 304 9.92 20.44 15.96
C ARG A 304 9.43 19.65 17.19
N PRO A 305 9.63 20.17 18.41
CA PRO A 305 9.25 19.47 19.64
C PRO A 305 7.73 19.47 19.91
N GLN A 306 6.92 20.14 19.07
CA GLN A 306 5.47 20.30 19.27
C GLN A 306 4.72 18.97 19.36
N PHE A 307 5.27 17.89 18.79
CA PHE A 307 4.68 16.55 18.89
C PHE A 307 4.46 16.12 20.34
N ARG A 308 5.28 16.60 21.29
CA ARG A 308 5.16 16.28 22.72
C ARG A 308 3.84 16.75 23.34
N ALA A 309 3.22 17.79 22.78
CA ALA A 309 1.95 18.32 23.25
C ALA A 309 0.73 17.55 22.71
N TRP A 310 0.90 16.63 21.76
CA TRP A 310 -0.19 15.89 21.15
C TRP A 310 -0.94 15.03 22.18
N LYS A 311 -2.26 15.10 22.20
CA LYS A 311 -3.10 14.29 23.08
C LYS A 311 -3.95 13.30 22.30
N ARG A 312 -4.30 12.18 22.92
CA ARG A 312 -5.21 11.19 22.32
C ARG A 312 -6.55 11.79 21.92
N GLY A 313 -7.03 12.81 22.65
CA GLY A 313 -8.22 13.58 22.28
C GLY A 313 -8.11 14.27 20.92
N ASP A 314 -6.90 14.70 20.50
CA ASP A 314 -6.68 15.26 19.16
C ASP A 314 -6.78 14.17 18.09
N THR A 315 -6.21 12.98 18.35
CA THR A 315 -6.39 11.81 17.47
C THR A 315 -7.87 11.45 17.33
N TRP A 316 -8.62 11.44 18.43
CA TRP A 316 -10.05 11.15 18.40
C TRP A 316 -10.82 12.16 17.54
N ARG A 317 -10.54 13.46 17.72
CA ARG A 317 -11.14 14.52 16.93
C ARG A 317 -10.90 14.33 15.43
N LEU A 318 -9.68 13.94 15.04
CA LEU A 318 -9.37 13.64 13.64
C LEU A 318 -10.14 12.43 13.12
N ILE A 319 -10.29 11.37 13.91
CA ILE A 319 -11.03 10.17 13.52
C ILE A 319 -12.52 10.49 13.34
N THR A 320 -13.13 11.24 14.25
CA THR A 320 -14.57 11.54 14.18
C THR A 320 -14.89 12.52 13.04
N GLN A 321 -14.02 13.50 12.79
CA GLN A 321 -14.14 14.41 11.63
C GLN A 321 -14.11 13.68 10.29
N ALA A 322 -13.45 12.53 10.19
CA ALA A 322 -13.45 11.73 8.97
C ALA A 322 -14.75 10.95 8.73
N ILE A 323 -15.63 10.86 9.75
CA ILE A 323 -16.88 10.09 9.72
C ILE A 323 -18.10 11.00 9.57
N GLU A 324 -18.01 12.25 10.02
CA GLU A 324 -19.04 13.28 9.87
C GLU A 324 -18.78 14.08 8.58
N PRO A 325 -19.59 13.90 7.51
CA PRO A 325 -19.44 14.64 6.26
C PRO A 325 -19.88 16.11 6.35
#